data_AF-A0A524FDJ6-F1
#
_entry.id   AF-A0A524FDJ6-F1
#
_cell.length_a   1.000
_cell.length_b   1.000
_cell.length_c   1.000
_cell.angle_alpha   90.00
_cell.angle_beta   90.00
_cell.angle_gamma   90.00
#
_symmetry.space_group_name_H-M   'P 1'
#
loop_
_entity.id
_entity.type
_entity.pdbx_description
1 polymer ?
#
loop_
_entity_poly.entity_id
_entity_poly.type
_entity_poly.pdbx_seq_one_letter_code
_entity_poly.pdbx_strand_id
1 'polypeptide(L)' 'MTYKTIDISEEVYNRLNEKKKKNESISDVIERMLGITKESKGISEFFGIWKDLPKEYFEIMEEAHKEMRREINKRFS' A
#
# COMPACT_ATOMS: atom_id res chain seq x y z
N MET A 1 -10.13 4.73 21.22
CA MET A 1 -10.06 5.59 20.03
C MET A 1 -10.38 7.00 20.45
N THR A 2 -9.68 8.00 19.91
CA THR A 2 -10.00 9.41 20.13
C THR A 2 -10.95 9.84 19.03
N TYR A 3 -12.07 10.47 19.38
CA TYR A 3 -13.02 11.00 18.41
C TYR A 3 -12.71 12.48 18.16
N LYS A 4 -12.65 12.86 16.89
CA LYS A 4 -12.57 14.26 16.46
C LYS A 4 -13.70 14.52 15.48
N THR A 5 -14.37 15.64 15.66
CA THR A 5 -15.42 16.11 14.74
C THR A 5 -14.77 16.99 13.69
N ILE A 6 -15.12 16.77 12.43
CA ILE A 6 -14.75 17.64 11.30
C ILE A 6 -16.03 18.14 10.65
N ASP A 7 -15.98 19.36 10.13
CA ASP A 7 -17.07 19.93 9.32
C ASP A 7 -16.71 19.75 7.84
N ILE A 8 -17.69 19.31 7.04
CA ILE A 8 -17.54 19.06 5.60
C ILE A 8 -18.80 19.48 4.87
N SER A 9 -18.68 19.87 3.61
CA SER A 9 -19.86 20.18 2.80
C SER A 9 -20.73 18.94 2.60
N GLU A 10 -22.03 19.18 2.44
CA GLU A 10 -23.01 18.13 2.17
C GLU A 10 -22.67 17.33 0.90
N GLU A 11 -22.16 18.02 -0.13
CA GLU A 11 -21.67 17.37 -1.35
C GLU A 11 -20.54 16.37 -1.07
N VAL A 12 -19.56 16.74 -0.23
CA VAL A 12 -18.45 15.87 0.14
C VAL A 12 -18.95 14.67 0.93
N TYR A 13 -19.86 14.88 1.89
CA TYR A 13 -20.46 13.78 2.65
C TYR A 13 -21.18 12.77 1.74
N ASN A 14 -21.99 13.27 0.81
CA ASN A 14 -22.73 12.42 -0.12
C ASN A 14 -21.78 11.60 -1.01
N ARG A 15 -20.73 12.22 -1.56
CA ARG A 15 -19.69 11.52 -2.35
C ARG A 15 -18.96 10.45 -1.53
N LEU A 16 -18.69 10.70 -0.25
CA LEU A 16 -18.08 9.70 0.64
C LEU A 16 -19.03 8.53 0.89
N ASN A 17 -20.32 8.83 1.07
CA ASN A 17 -21.34 7.81 1.31
C ASN A 17 -21.58 6.92 0.07
N GLU A 18 -21.56 7.49 -1.14
CA GLU A 18 -21.62 6.74 -2.40
C GLU A 18 -20.42 5.81 -2.61
N LYS A 19 -19.24 6.21 -2.13
CA LYS A 19 -18.00 5.43 -2.23
C LYS A 19 -17.86 4.34 -1.16
N LYS A 20 -18.85 4.21 -0.26
CA LYS A 20 -18.82 3.30 0.88
C LYS A 20 -19.12 1.86 0.45
N LYS A 21 -18.25 0.93 0.85
CA LYS A 21 -18.48 -0.52 0.66
C LYS A 21 -19.45 -1.06 1.73
N LYS A 22 -19.98 -2.27 1.49
CA LYS A 22 -20.87 -2.95 2.45
C LYS A 22 -20.14 -3.10 3.80
N ASN A 23 -20.79 -2.65 4.87
CA ASN A 23 -20.27 -2.64 6.25
C ASN A 23 -19.04 -1.72 6.51
N GLU A 24 -18.73 -0.77 5.63
CA GLU A 24 -17.65 0.20 5.83
C GLU A 24 -18.17 1.45 6.59
N SER A 25 -17.38 2.07 7.47
CA SER A 25 -17.70 3.39 8.06
C SER A 25 -17.15 4.52 7.19
N ILE A 26 -17.60 5.77 7.42
CA ILE A 26 -17.01 6.93 6.71
C ILE A 26 -15.52 7.08 7.05
N SER A 27 -15.10 6.75 8.27
CA SER A 27 -13.69 6.74 8.65
C SER A 27 -12.89 5.73 7.82
N ASP A 28 -13.43 4.53 7.61
CA ASP A 28 -12.77 3.49 6.80
C ASP A 28 -12.66 3.92 5.32
N VAL A 29 -13.67 4.62 4.79
CA VAL A 29 -13.61 5.19 3.43
C VAL A 29 -12.48 6.21 3.33
N ILE A 30 -12.37 7.10 4.32
CA ILE A 30 -11.30 8.12 4.37
C ILE A 30 -9.93 7.44 4.48
N GLU A 31 -9.77 6.46 5.38
CA GLU A 31 -8.53 5.70 5.53
C GLU A 31 -8.12 5.01 4.22
N ARG A 32 -9.06 4.35 3.55
CA ARG A 32 -8.82 3.70 2.26
C ARG A 32 -8.45 4.70 1.16
N MET A 33 -9.12 5.85 1.09
CA MET A 33 -8.83 6.88 0.09
C MET A 33 -7.45 7.53 0.32
N LEU A 34 -7.05 7.66 1.58
CA LEU A 34 -5.74 8.18 1.98
C LEU A 34 -4.63 7.12 1.94
N GLY A 35 -4.95 5.87 1.62
CA GLY A 35 -3.97 4.78 1.64
C GLY A 35 -3.46 4.45 3.04
N ILE A 36 -4.22 4.79 4.08
CA ILE A 36 -3.95 4.44 5.48
C ILE A 36 -4.35 2.96 5.66
N THR A 37 -3.54 2.06 5.15
CA THR A 37 -3.69 0.63 5.41
C THR A 37 -3.12 0.32 6.80
N LYS A 38 -3.86 -0.45 7.61
CA LYS A 38 -3.34 -0.95 8.91
C LYS A 38 -2.07 -1.77 8.78
N GLU A 39 -1.75 -2.24 7.58
CA GLU A 39 -0.48 -2.89 7.25
C GLU A 39 0.34 -2.06 6.26
N SER A 40 1.64 -1.97 6.55
CA SER A 40 2.73 -1.35 5.80
C SER A 40 2.99 0.16 5.98
N LYS A 41 3.50 0.51 7.17
CA LYS A 41 4.64 1.46 7.29
C LYS A 41 5.92 0.93 6.59
N GLY A 42 5.82 0.21 5.48
CA GLY A 42 6.86 -0.76 5.08
C GLY A 42 7.48 -0.57 3.70
N ILE A 43 6.85 0.17 2.79
CA ILE A 43 7.34 0.22 1.38
C ILE A 43 7.33 1.64 0.83
N SER A 44 6.35 2.48 1.19
CA SER A 44 6.29 3.86 0.71
C SER A 44 7.45 4.73 1.22
N GLU A 45 7.94 4.50 2.44
CA GLU A 45 9.12 5.18 2.99
C GLU A 45 10.43 4.74 2.30
N PHE A 46 10.44 3.54 1.72
CA PHE A 46 11.61 2.99 1.02
C PHE A 46 11.63 3.32 -0.47
N PHE A 47 10.51 3.70 -1.07
CA PHE A 47 10.41 3.94 -2.52
C PHE A 47 11.38 5.02 -3.04
N GLY A 48 11.75 6.00 -2.20
CA GLY A 48 12.76 7.00 -2.54
C GLY A 48 14.20 6.46 -2.53
N ILE A 49 14.52 5.60 -1.57
CA ILE A 49 15.87 5.02 -1.37
C ILE A 49 16.27 4.17 -2.57
N TRP A 50 15.31 3.48 -3.19
CA TRP A 50 15.59 2.60 -4.33
C TRP A 50 15.99 3.38 -5.59
N LYS A 51 15.54 4.63 -5.73
CA LYS A 51 15.88 5.47 -6.89
C LYS A 51 17.35 5.89 -6.89
N ASP A 52 17.96 5.98 -5.71
CA ASP A 52 19.34 6.41 -5.52
C ASP A 52 20.32 5.23 -5.36
N LEU A 53 19.83 3.98 -5.45
CA LEU A 53 20.69 2.81 -5.34
C LEU A 53 21.61 2.67 -6.57
N PRO A 54 22.91 2.38 -6.38
CA PRO A 54 23.81 2.07 -7.48
C PRO A 54 23.29 0.87 -8.29
N LYS A 55 23.50 0.92 -9.61
CA LYS A 55 23.06 -0.11 -10.57
C LYS A 55 23.51 -1.53 -10.18
N GLU A 56 24.68 -1.65 -9.56
CA GLU A 56 25.26 -2.88 -9.05
C GLU A 56 24.33 -3.63 -8.09
N TYR A 57 23.57 -2.91 -7.26
CA TYR A 57 22.60 -3.53 -6.34
C TYR A 57 21.42 -4.15 -7.09
N PHE A 58 20.98 -3.54 -8.19
CA PHE A 58 19.90 -4.11 -9.01
C PHE A 58 20.34 -5.41 -9.70
N GLU A 59 21.58 -5.47 -10.16
CA GLU A 59 22.15 -6.68 -10.80
C GLU A 59 22.25 -7.84 -9.80
N ILE A 60 22.67 -7.57 -8.56
CA ILE A 60 22.70 -8.57 -7.47
C ILE A 60 21.30 -9.08 -7.14
N MET A 61 20.32 -8.18 -7.04
CA MET A 61 18.92 -8.55 -6.75
C MET A 61 18.29 -9.36 -7.89
N GLU A 62 18.62 -9.04 -9.15
CA GLU A 62 18.11 -9.75 -10.31
C GLU A 62 18.61 -11.20 -10.34
N GLU A 63 19.91 -11.41 -10.10
CA GLU A 63 20.49 -12.76 -10.06
C GLU A 63 19.95 -13.58 -8.89
N ALA A 64 19.84 -12.99 -7.70
CA ALA A 64 19.23 -13.65 -6.54
C ALA A 64 17.78 -14.07 -6.83
N HIS A 65 17.01 -13.23 -7.52
CA HIS A 65 15.64 -13.56 -7.93
C HIS A 65 15.58 -14.70 -8.94
N LYS A 66 16.49 -14.72 -9.93
CA LYS A 66 16.56 -15.79 -10.93
C LYS A 66 16.91 -17.12 -10.27
N GLU A 67 17.86 -17.14 -9.35
CA GLU A 67 18.24 -18.35 -8.61
C GLU A 67 17.09 -18.86 -7.75
N MET A 68 16.46 -17.99 -6.96
CA MET A 68 15.30 -18.36 -6.14
C MET A 68 14.16 -18.94 -6.98
N ARG A 69 13.86 -18.33 -8.13
CA ARG A 69 12.82 -18.81 -9.04
C ARG A 69 13.18 -20.17 -9.64
N ARG A 70 14.44 -20.38 -10.03
CA ARG A 70 14.92 -21.69 -10.53
C ARG A 70 14.76 -22.77 -9.48
N GLU A 71 15.14 -22.50 -8.23
CA GLU A 71 15.04 -23.46 -7.13
C GLU A 71 13.57 -23.77 -6.77
N ILE A 72 12.70 -22.77 -6.75
CA ILE A 72 11.25 -22.98 -6.57
C ILE A 72 10.70 -23.84 -7.71
N ASN A 73 11.01 -23.51 -8.97
CA ASN A 73 10.51 -24.29 -10.11
C ASN A 73 11.02 -25.73 -10.11
N LYS A 74 12.26 -25.98 -9.67
CA LYS A 74 12.76 -27.36 -9.49
C LYS A 74 12.04 -28.11 -8.38
N ARG A 75 11.62 -27.42 -7.32
CA ARG A 75 10.96 -28.03 -6.15
C ARG A 75 9.49 -28.37 -6.39
N PHE A 76 8.84 -27.66 -7.33
CA PHE A 76 7.41 -27.80 -7.63
C PHE A 76 7.13 -28.31 -9.05
N SER A 77 8.15 -28.83 -9.74
CA SER A 77 8.04 -29.53 -11.03
C SER A 77 8.38 -31.01 -10.87
#